data_AF-A0A957E7H6-F1
#
_entry.id   AF-A0A957E7H6-F1
#
_cell.length_a   1.000
_cell.length_b   1.000
_cell.length_c   1.000
_cell.angle_alpha   90.00
_cell.angle_beta   90.00
_cell.angle_gamma   90.00
#
_symmetry.space_group_name_H-M   'P 1'
#
loop_
_entity.id
_entity.type
_entity.pdbx_description
1 polymer ?
#
loop_
_entity_poly.entity_id
_entity_poly.type
_entity_poly.pdbx_seq_one_letter_code
_entity_poly.pdbx_strand_id
1 'polypeptide(L)'
;AWNIPVLETVATEEKGMAELAEMLGKHMAHLRQSGEWLKREKERSWREVEMLLQERFMAQFQASVAPEVRDGLLTAVAERKVDPFTAVRQLLEKTESKRKG
;
A
#
# COMPACT_ATOMS: atom_id res chain seq x y z
N ALA A 1 22.82 -14.51 3.61
CA ALA A 1 22.92 -13.04 3.74
C ALA A 1 23.84 -12.52 2.65
N TRP A 2 23.47 -11.43 1.99
CA TRP A 2 24.29 -10.78 0.97
C TRP A 2 25.33 -9.87 1.63
N ASN A 3 26.60 -9.98 1.23
CA ASN A 3 27.62 -9.00 1.61
C ASN A 3 27.49 -7.80 0.68
N ILE A 4 27.33 -6.59 1.21
CA ILE A 4 27.11 -5.37 0.42
C ILE A 4 28.49 -4.78 0.04
N PRO A 5 28.97 -4.98 -1.20
CA PRO A 5 30.25 -4.41 -1.62
C PRO A 5 30.13 -2.90 -1.85
N VAL A 6 31.23 -2.17 -1.69
CA VAL A 6 31.38 -0.80 -2.16
C VAL A 6 32.29 -0.83 -3.39
N LEU A 7 31.80 -0.31 -4.52
CA LEU A 7 32.53 -0.24 -5.79
C LEU A 7 32.72 1.22 -6.18
N GLU A 8 33.91 1.56 -6.67
CA GLU A 8 34.19 2.88 -7.26
C GLU A 8 33.72 2.91 -8.71
N THR A 9 33.01 3.98 -9.11
CA THR A 9 32.54 4.16 -10.47
C THR A 9 32.62 5.62 -10.89
N VAL A 10 32.87 5.87 -12.18
CA VAL A 10 32.80 7.21 -12.77
C VAL A 10 31.96 7.12 -14.04
N ALA A 11 30.69 7.51 -13.94
CA ALA A 11 29.72 7.33 -15.02
C ALA A 11 30.10 8.06 -16.32
N THR A 12 30.66 9.27 -16.20
CA THR A 12 31.08 10.09 -17.36
C THR A 12 32.29 9.52 -18.09
N GLU A 13 33.07 8.66 -17.45
CA GLU A 13 34.26 8.01 -18.00
C GLU A 13 34.03 6.51 -18.27
N GLU A 14 32.80 6.03 -18.07
CA GLU A 14 32.41 4.61 -18.15
C GLU A 14 33.22 3.67 -17.22
N LYS A 15 33.96 4.24 -16.26
CA LYS A 15 34.83 3.50 -15.35
C LYS A 15 34.00 2.71 -14.33
N GLY A 16 34.30 1.42 -14.19
CA GLY A 16 33.68 0.53 -13.21
C GLY A 16 32.27 0.04 -13.59
N MET A 17 31.75 0.39 -14.77
CA MET A 17 30.40 -0.01 -15.20
C MET A 17 30.26 -1.52 -15.41
N ALA A 18 31.28 -2.17 -15.97
CA ALA A 18 31.28 -3.63 -16.20
C ALA A 18 31.25 -4.40 -14.87
N GLU A 19 32.07 -3.99 -13.89
CA GLU A 19 32.12 -4.60 -12.56
C GLU A 19 30.79 -4.40 -11.80
N LEU A 20 30.19 -3.22 -11.93
CA LEU A 20 28.86 -2.95 -11.39
C LEU A 20 27.81 -3.89 -11.99
N ALA A 21 27.78 -4.05 -13.31
CA ALA A 21 26.83 -4.94 -13.99
C ALA A 21 27.01 -6.40 -13.57
N GLU A 22 28.25 -6.86 -13.41
CA GLU A 22 28.54 -8.20 -12.89
C GLU A 22 28.02 -8.38 -11.45
N MET A 23 28.27 -7.40 -10.57
CA MET A 23 27.81 -7.45 -9.19
C MET A 23 26.28 -7.39 -9.08
N LEU A 24 25.59 -6.65 -9.96
CA LEU A 24 24.13 -6.67 -10.06
C LEU A 24 23.63 -8.07 -10.44
N GLY A 25 24.28 -8.75 -11.38
CA GLY A 25 23.97 -10.12 -11.76
C GLY A 25 24.14 -11.11 -10.60
N LYS A 26 25.27 -11.03 -9.87
CA LYS A 26 25.53 -11.86 -8.68
C LYS A 26 24.49 -11.62 -7.58
N HIS A 27 24.13 -10.36 -7.33
CA HIS A 27 23.11 -10.04 -6.35
C HIS A 27 21.74 -10.58 -6.77
N MET A 28 21.35 -10.44 -8.04
CA MET A 28 20.10 -11.00 -8.55
C MET A 28 20.04 -12.53 -8.40
N ALA A 29 21.14 -13.22 -8.72
CA ALA A 29 21.25 -14.67 -8.51
C ALA A 29 21.11 -15.04 -7.04
N HIS A 30 21.77 -14.31 -6.14
CA HIS A 30 21.63 -14.49 -4.70
C HIS A 30 20.18 -14.34 -4.24
N LEU A 31 19.51 -13.25 -4.62
CA LEU A 31 18.12 -12.97 -4.26
C LEU A 31 17.16 -14.07 -4.70
N ARG A 32 17.38 -14.64 -5.89
CA ARG A 32 16.56 -15.74 -6.41
C ARG A 32 16.83 -17.04 -5.66
N GLN A 33 18.10 -17.40 -5.46
CA GLN A 33 18.50 -18.63 -4.77
C GLN A 33 18.13 -18.63 -3.29
N SER A 34 18.23 -17.47 -2.63
CA SER A 34 17.84 -17.31 -1.21
C SER A 34 16.33 -17.21 -1.00
N GLY A 35 15.54 -17.07 -2.07
CA GLY A 35 14.10 -16.82 -1.99
C GLY A 35 13.73 -15.39 -1.57
N GLU A 36 14.71 -14.54 -1.27
CA GLU A 36 14.48 -13.16 -0.86
C GLU A 36 13.85 -12.30 -1.97
N TRP A 37 14.07 -12.66 -3.25
CA TRP A 37 13.41 -12.03 -4.38
C TRP A 37 11.89 -12.13 -4.25
N LEU A 38 11.37 -13.35 -4.10
CA LEU A 38 9.93 -13.58 -4.00
C LEU A 38 9.34 -12.92 -2.75
N LYS A 39 10.09 -12.90 -1.64
CA LYS A 39 9.67 -12.20 -0.42
C LYS A 39 9.46 -10.71 -0.69
N ARG A 40 10.48 -10.03 -1.27
CA ARG A 40 10.40 -8.60 -1.61
C ARG A 40 9.30 -8.32 -2.63
N GLU A 41 9.12 -9.21 -3.59
CA GLU A 41 8.07 -9.07 -4.60
C GLU A 41 6.67 -9.17 -3.97
N LYS A 42 6.43 -10.16 -3.09
CA LYS A 42 5.18 -10.26 -2.34
C LYS A 42 4.89 -9.02 -1.50
N GLU A 43 5.90 -8.49 -0.81
CA GLU A 43 5.75 -7.26 -0.02
C GLU A 43 5.41 -6.04 -0.91
N ARG A 44 6.01 -5.95 -2.10
CA ARG A 44 5.71 -4.90 -3.08
C ARG A 44 4.29 -5.05 -3.62
N SER A 45 3.93 -6.24 -4.11
CA SER A 45 2.59 -6.51 -4.63
C SER A 45 1.52 -6.31 -3.56
N TRP A 46 1.80 -6.66 -2.30
CA TRP A 46 0.86 -6.44 -1.21
C TRP A 46 0.56 -4.96 -1.01
N ARG A 47 1.57 -4.08 -1.02
CA ARG A 47 1.35 -2.62 -0.92
C ARG A 47 0.48 -2.08 -2.06
N GLU A 48 0.69 -2.58 -3.28
CA GLU A 48 -0.12 -2.20 -4.43
C GLU A 48 -1.58 -2.69 -4.27
N VAL A 49 -1.77 -3.95 -3.90
CA VAL A 49 -3.09 -4.53 -3.64
C VAL A 49 -3.81 -3.78 -2.52
N GLU A 50 -3.12 -3.47 -1.43
CA GLU A 50 -3.67 -2.73 -0.30
C GLU A 50 -4.15 -1.33 -0.72
N MET A 51 -3.35 -0.60 -1.51
CA MET A 51 -3.74 0.70 -2.07
C MET A 51 -5.02 0.60 -2.91
N LEU A 52 -5.07 -0.37 -3.83
CA LEU A 52 -6.24 -0.59 -4.68
C LEU A 52 -7.48 -1.01 -3.88
N LEU A 53 -7.31 -1.83 -2.84
CA LEU A 53 -8.40 -2.22 -1.95
C LEU A 53 -8.94 -1.01 -1.18
N GLN A 54 -8.08 -0.15 -0.64
CA GLN A 54 -8.49 1.06 0.07
C GLN A 54 -9.27 2.01 -0.84
N GLU A 55 -8.77 2.28 -2.04
CA GLU A 55 -9.47 3.10 -3.04
C GLU A 55 -10.83 2.49 -3.39
N ARG A 56 -10.86 1.19 -3.70
CA ARG A 56 -12.09 0.50 -4.08
C ARG A 56 -13.12 0.49 -2.96
N PHE A 57 -12.72 0.23 -1.72
CA PHE A 57 -13.64 0.23 -0.57
C PHE A 57 -14.17 1.63 -0.27
N MET A 58 -13.32 2.66 -0.38
CA MET A 58 -13.78 4.05 -0.21
C MET A 58 -14.80 4.44 -1.29
N ALA A 59 -14.54 4.10 -2.55
CA ALA A 59 -15.47 4.35 -3.65
C ALA A 59 -16.80 3.60 -3.46
N GLN A 60 -16.77 2.34 -3.00
CA GLN A 60 -17.99 1.59 -2.66
C GLN A 60 -18.76 2.27 -1.54
N PHE A 61 -18.09 2.64 -0.45
CA PHE A 61 -18.70 3.32 0.68
C PHE A 61 -19.38 4.63 0.23
N GLN A 62 -18.69 5.43 -0.57
CA GLN A 62 -19.22 6.70 -1.08
C GLN A 62 -20.46 6.52 -1.96
N ALA A 63 -20.55 5.43 -2.71
CA ALA A 63 -21.72 5.10 -3.53
C ALA A 63 -22.88 4.50 -2.71
N SER A 64 -22.58 3.76 -1.63
CA SER A 64 -23.60 3.10 -0.81
C SER A 64 -24.25 4.00 0.23
N VAL A 65 -23.52 4.97 0.77
CA VAL A 65 -24.00 5.89 1.81
C VAL A 65 -24.24 7.28 1.23
N ALA A 66 -25.49 7.72 1.29
CA ALA A 66 -25.91 9.02 0.77
C ALA A 66 -25.12 10.18 1.43
N PRO A 67 -24.75 11.23 0.68
CA PRO A 67 -23.96 12.34 1.19
C PRO A 67 -24.52 12.98 2.47
N GLU A 68 -25.84 13.11 2.56
CA GLU A 68 -26.55 13.78 3.66
C GLU A 68 -26.41 13.00 4.97
N VAL A 69 -26.40 11.67 4.87
CA VAL A 69 -26.21 10.77 6.02
C VAL A 69 -24.79 10.88 6.56
N ARG A 70 -23.79 11.01 5.67
CA ARG A 70 -22.39 11.18 6.06
C ARG A 70 -22.21 12.54 6.74
N ASP A 71 -22.73 13.59 6.12
CA ASP A 71 -22.62 14.96 6.62
C ASP A 71 -23.23 15.10 8.02
N GLY A 72 -24.45 14.58 8.23
CA GLY A 72 -25.09 14.62 9.54
C GLY A 72 -24.29 13.91 10.64
N LEU A 73 -23.63 12.78 10.34
CA LEU A 73 -22.75 12.11 11.30
C LEU A 73 -21.47 12.90 11.57
N LEU A 74 -20.88 13.53 10.55
CA LEU A 74 -19.72 14.38 10.72
C LEU A 74 -20.04 15.63 11.55
N THR A 75 -21.22 16.24 11.35
CA THR A 75 -21.72 17.32 12.21
C THR A 75 -21.85 16.85 13.66
N ALA A 76 -22.47 15.69 13.90
CA ALA A 76 -22.62 15.16 15.25
C ALA A 76 -21.27 14.89 15.93
N VAL A 77 -20.25 14.46 15.18
CA VAL A 77 -18.88 14.31 15.68
C VAL A 77 -18.24 15.66 16.01
N ALA A 78 -18.36 16.66 15.13
CA ALA A 78 -17.83 18.00 15.34
C ALA A 78 -18.46 18.67 16.58
N GLU A 79 -19.74 18.43 16.82
CA GLU A 79 -20.49 18.90 17.99
C GLU A 79 -20.25 18.06 19.26
N ARG A 80 -19.40 17.02 19.20
CA ARG A 80 -19.11 16.07 20.29
C ARG A 80 -20.34 15.32 20.82
N LYS A 81 -21.40 15.20 20.00
CA LYS A 81 -22.60 14.40 20.31
C LYS A 81 -22.34 12.91 20.12
N VAL A 82 -21.42 12.56 19.23
CA VAL A 82 -20.99 11.19 18.94
C VAL A 82 -19.47 11.18 18.80
N ASP A 83 -18.79 10.15 19.32
CA ASP A 83 -17.34 10.01 19.12
C ASP A 83 -17.01 9.44 17.73
N PRO A 84 -15.79 9.67 17.20
CA PRO A 84 -15.41 9.20 15.86
C PRO A 84 -15.57 7.68 15.65
N PHE A 85 -15.29 6.84 16.65
CA PHE A 85 -15.42 5.39 16.51
C PHE A 85 -16.88 4.97 16.39
N THR A 86 -17.76 5.60 17.16
CA THR A 86 -19.20 5.36 17.05
C THR A 86 -19.76 5.82 15.70
N ALA A 87 -19.32 6.97 15.18
CA ALA A 87 -19.72 7.42 13.85
C ALA A 87 -19.27 6.46 12.74
N VAL A 88 -18.03 5.94 12.81
CA VAL A 88 -17.53 4.92 11.87
C VAL A 88 -18.38 3.65 11.92
N ARG A 89 -18.71 3.12 13.10
CA ARG A 89 -19.58 1.94 13.23
C ARG A 89 -20.93 2.16 12.56
N GLN A 90 -21.58 3.30 12.81
CA GLN A 90 -22.87 3.63 12.20
C GLN A 90 -22.79 3.76 10.67
N LEU A 91 -21.69 4.29 10.13
CA LEU A 91 -21.44 4.36 8.69
C LEU A 91 -21.26 2.98 8.05
N LEU A 92 -20.55 2.07 8.74
CA LEU A 92 -20.35 0.69 8.29
C LEU A 92 -21.67 -0.11 8.27
N GLU A 93 -22.48 -0.03 9.32
CA GLU A 93 -23.79 -0.71 9.39
C GLU A 93 -24.73 -0.31 8.24
N LYS A 94 -24.70 0.97 7.84
CA LYS A 94 -25.49 1.48 6.71
C LYS A 94 -25.01 0.95 5.36
N THR A 95 -23.72 0.67 5.24
CA THR A 95 -23.13 0.09 4.02
C THR A 95 -23.52 -1.38 3.86
N GLU A 96 -23.58 -2.14 4.97
CA GLU A 96 -23.97 -3.55 4.97
C GLU A 96 -25.46 -3.77 4.71
N SER A 97 -26.31 -2.86 5.21
CA SER A 97 -27.77 -2.94 5.02
C SER A 97 -28.18 -2.75 3.55
N LYS A 98 -27.46 -1.90 2.81
CA LYS A 98 -27.64 -1.69 1.36
C LYS A 98 -27.14 -2.82 0.46
N ARG A 99 -26.29 -3.74 0.96
CA ARG A 99 -25.84 -4.92 0.21
C ARG A 99 -26.83 -6.09 0.28
N LYS A 100 -27.76 -6.07 1.24
CA LYS A 100 -28.73 -7.16 1.49
C LYS A 100 -30.10 -6.93 0.84
N GLY A 101 -30.36 -5.76 0.27
CA GLY A 101 -31.58 -5.43 -0.47
C GLY A 101 -31.23 -4.99 -1.88
#